data_AF-A0A9D1QCH5-F1
#
_entry.id   AF-A0A9D1QCH5-F1
#
_cell.length_a   1.000
_cell.length_b   1.000
_cell.length_c   1.000
_cell.angle_alpha   90.00
_cell.angle_beta   90.00
_cell.angle_gamma   90.00
#
_symmetry.space_group_name_H-M   'P 1'
#
loop_
_entity.id
_entity.type
_entity.pdbx_description
1 polymer ?
#
loop_
_entity_poly.entity_id
_entity_poly.type
_entity_poly.pdbx_seq_one_letter_code
_entity_poly.pdbx_strand_id
1 'polypeptide(L)'
;MRLFDVLGPVMIGPSSSHTAGAARIGRTARQLLGEAPVRADIGLYGSFATTGRGHGTDRAIVAGLLGMKPDDPRLPDSFALAKEAGLDFSIHPVELRSAHPNTAVLALEGPSRRLNLTAASVGGGRIRVTSIDGVAADFGGDANTLIIHNDDTPGCIAEVALALARRQINVASMQVFRSAPGGEAVMVLECDSHIPAPLEFQLTAVPGIRKVTCLNVDDK
;
A
#
# COMPACT_ATOMS: atom_id res chain seq x y z
N MET A 1 17.03 16.86 -7.12
CA MET A 1 17.37 15.51 -7.62
C MET A 1 18.52 15.02 -6.76
N ARG A 2 18.33 13.96 -5.96
CA ARG A 2 19.39 13.42 -5.09
C ARG A 2 20.20 12.41 -5.90
N LEU A 3 21.51 12.30 -5.63
CA LEU A 3 22.44 11.40 -6.34
C LEU A 3 21.97 9.92 -6.35
N PHE A 4 21.18 9.51 -5.35
CA PHE A 4 20.60 8.18 -5.23
C PHE A 4 19.37 7.92 -6.13
N ASP A 5 18.80 8.94 -6.77
CA ASP A 5 17.67 8.78 -7.71
C ASP A 5 18.14 8.19 -9.06
N VAL A 6 19.46 8.18 -9.31
CA VAL A 6 20.09 7.70 -10.56
C VAL A 6 20.47 6.22 -10.49
N LEU A 7 20.73 5.71 -9.28
CA LEU A 7 21.01 4.29 -9.04
C LEU A 7 19.68 3.58 -8.75
N GLY A 8 19.34 2.57 -9.55
CA GLY A 8 18.16 1.74 -9.28
C GLY A 8 18.19 1.12 -7.86
N PRO A 9 17.04 0.71 -7.31
CA PRO A 9 16.97 0.17 -5.96
C PRO A 9 17.80 -1.12 -5.87
N VAL A 10 18.43 -1.34 -4.71
CA VAL A 10 18.99 -2.65 -4.38
C VAL A 10 17.83 -3.66 -4.38
N MET A 11 17.97 -4.72 -5.18
CA MET A 11 16.90 -5.68 -5.40
C MET A 11 17.44 -7.04 -5.86
N ILE A 12 16.60 -8.06 -5.73
CA ILE A 12 16.74 -9.34 -6.42
C ILE A 12 15.92 -9.31 -7.71
N GLY A 13 16.47 -9.90 -8.78
CA GLY A 13 15.77 -10.08 -10.05
C GLY A 13 16.13 -9.05 -11.13
N PRO A 14 15.58 -9.21 -12.35
CA PRO A 14 16.07 -8.52 -13.53
C PRO A 14 15.49 -7.11 -13.71
N SER A 15 14.44 -6.72 -12.98
CA SER A 15 13.68 -5.51 -13.29
C SER A 15 13.20 -4.76 -12.05
N SER A 16 13.55 -3.47 -11.98
CA SER A 16 13.16 -2.61 -10.86
C SER A 16 11.67 -2.33 -10.83
N SER A 17 11.00 -2.26 -11.98
CA SER A 17 9.56 -2.08 -12.02
C SER A 17 8.80 -3.38 -11.71
N HIS A 18 9.24 -4.48 -12.31
CA HIS A 18 8.52 -5.75 -12.25
C HIS A 18 8.83 -6.59 -11.03
N THR A 19 10.00 -6.40 -10.40
CA THR A 19 10.40 -7.16 -9.21
C THR A 19 10.41 -6.25 -7.98
N ALA A 20 11.20 -5.17 -7.98
CA ALA A 20 11.29 -4.31 -6.80
C ALA A 20 9.98 -3.53 -6.53
N GLY A 21 9.39 -2.92 -7.55
CA GLY A 21 8.10 -2.23 -7.44
C GLY A 21 6.98 -3.19 -7.04
N ALA A 22 6.93 -4.38 -7.64
CA ALA A 22 5.97 -5.42 -7.33
C ALA A 22 6.08 -5.92 -5.86
N ALA A 23 7.30 -6.16 -5.37
CA ALA A 23 7.54 -6.51 -3.98
C ALA A 23 7.13 -5.41 -3.01
N ARG A 24 7.40 -4.14 -3.36
CA ARG A 24 6.92 -3.00 -2.57
C ARG A 24 5.40 -2.89 -2.54
N ILE A 25 4.71 -3.12 -3.67
CA ILE A 25 3.24 -3.13 -3.70
C ILE A 25 2.70 -4.16 -2.70
N GLY A 26 3.18 -5.40 -2.76
CA GLY A 26 2.74 -6.45 -1.82
C GLY A 26 3.05 -6.09 -0.37
N ARG A 27 4.23 -5.53 -0.09
CA ARG A 27 4.65 -5.14 1.26
C ARG A 27 3.82 -3.99 1.82
N THR A 28 3.59 -2.96 1.03
CA THR A 28 2.70 -1.85 1.40
C THR A 28 1.29 -2.36 1.65
N ALA A 29 0.77 -3.27 0.83
CA ALA A 29 -0.55 -3.87 1.03
C ALA A 29 -0.63 -4.65 2.36
N ARG A 30 0.40 -5.46 2.69
CA ARG A 30 0.49 -6.16 3.98
C ARG A 30 0.49 -5.17 5.16
N GLN A 31 1.28 -4.10 5.08
CA GLN A 31 1.36 -3.11 6.14
C GLN A 31 0.02 -2.38 6.33
N LEU A 32 -0.67 -2.05 5.24
CA LEU A 32 -1.99 -1.43 5.28
C LEU A 32 -3.10 -2.37 5.78
N LEU A 33 -2.97 -3.68 5.51
CA LEU A 33 -3.86 -4.67 6.12
C LEU A 33 -3.68 -4.70 7.65
N GLY A 34 -2.46 -4.47 8.13
CA GLY A 34 -2.11 -4.40 9.57
C GLY A 34 -1.91 -5.77 10.23
N GLU A 35 -2.03 -6.85 9.46
CA GLU A 35 -1.85 -8.23 9.90
C GLU A 35 -1.35 -9.11 8.73
N ALA A 36 -0.94 -10.34 9.01
CA ALA A 36 -0.56 -11.27 7.96
C ALA A 36 -1.81 -11.70 7.16
N PRO A 37 -1.83 -11.59 5.81
CA PRO A 37 -2.93 -12.10 5.03
C PRO A 37 -2.99 -13.62 5.12
N VAL A 38 -4.20 -14.17 5.18
CA VAL A 38 -4.49 -15.61 5.06
C VAL A 38 -4.99 -15.95 3.66
N ARG A 39 -5.56 -14.97 2.94
CA ARG A 39 -5.99 -15.10 1.56
C ARG A 39 -5.63 -13.86 0.75
N ALA A 40 -5.17 -14.05 -0.49
CA ALA A 40 -4.89 -12.97 -1.42
C ALA A 40 -5.41 -13.29 -2.83
N ASP A 41 -6.27 -12.43 -3.36
CA ASP A 41 -6.63 -12.43 -4.78
C ASP A 41 -5.84 -11.32 -5.49
N ILE A 42 -5.05 -11.70 -6.50
CA ILE A 42 -4.04 -10.85 -7.14
C ILE A 42 -4.38 -10.69 -8.62
N GLY A 43 -5.02 -9.58 -8.95
CA GLY A 43 -5.25 -9.13 -10.31
C GLY A 43 -4.05 -8.38 -10.87
N LEU A 44 -3.54 -8.79 -12.03
CA LEU A 44 -2.46 -8.08 -12.73
C LEU A 44 -2.98 -7.44 -14.01
N TYR A 45 -2.59 -6.20 -14.26
CA TYR A 45 -2.98 -5.46 -15.47
C TYR A 45 -1.75 -5.20 -16.37
N GLY A 46 -1.97 -5.00 -17.67
CA GLY A 46 -0.97 -4.50 -18.60
C GLY A 46 0.31 -5.35 -18.65
N SER A 47 1.48 -4.69 -18.60
CA SER A 47 2.79 -5.35 -18.62
C SER A 47 3.02 -6.29 -17.44
N PHE A 48 2.41 -6.05 -16.28
CA PHE A 48 2.46 -7.00 -15.16
C PHE A 48 1.78 -8.33 -15.52
N ALA A 49 0.66 -8.32 -16.23
CA ALA A 49 0.00 -9.54 -16.69
C ALA A 49 0.75 -10.23 -17.84
N THR A 50 1.20 -9.46 -18.83
CA THR A 50 1.76 -10.03 -20.07
C THR A 50 3.21 -10.50 -19.92
N THR A 51 4.03 -9.79 -19.13
CA THR A 51 5.47 -10.09 -19.00
C THR A 51 5.90 -10.40 -17.57
N GLY A 52 5.00 -10.31 -16.59
CA GLY A 52 5.33 -10.44 -15.17
C GLY A 52 5.94 -11.78 -14.80
N ARG A 53 5.46 -12.89 -15.39
CA ARG A 53 6.00 -14.24 -15.12
C ARG A 53 7.48 -14.37 -15.46
N GLY A 54 7.93 -13.74 -16.56
CA GLY A 54 9.34 -13.73 -16.97
C GLY A 54 10.23 -12.87 -16.08
N HIS A 55 9.65 -11.91 -15.36
CA HIS A 55 10.36 -11.01 -14.45
C HIS A 55 10.15 -11.36 -12.96
N GLY A 56 9.38 -12.41 -12.66
CA GLY A 56 9.03 -12.81 -11.29
C GLY A 56 8.10 -11.85 -10.57
N THR A 57 7.27 -11.08 -11.27
CA THR A 57 6.31 -10.12 -10.68
C THR A 57 5.31 -10.78 -9.75
N ASP A 58 4.81 -11.94 -10.17
CA ASP A 58 3.90 -12.78 -9.41
C ASP A 58 4.51 -13.18 -8.06
N ARG A 59 5.73 -13.72 -8.09
CA ARG A 59 6.52 -14.07 -6.90
C ARG A 59 6.84 -12.85 -6.06
N ALA A 60 7.15 -11.72 -6.68
CA ALA A 60 7.51 -10.51 -5.99
C ALA A 60 6.35 -9.94 -5.17
N ILE A 61 5.15 -9.87 -5.74
CA ILE A 61 3.96 -9.44 -4.98
C ILE A 61 3.72 -10.38 -3.80
N VAL A 62 3.77 -11.69 -4.00
CA VAL A 62 3.57 -12.68 -2.92
C VAL A 62 4.66 -12.54 -1.85
N ALA A 63 5.93 -12.35 -2.22
CA ALA A 63 7.01 -12.09 -1.28
C ALA A 63 6.74 -10.83 -0.43
N GLY A 64 6.28 -9.76 -1.07
CA GLY A 64 5.86 -8.54 -0.39
C GLY A 64 4.72 -8.79 0.59
N LEU A 65 3.71 -9.58 0.22
CA LEU A 65 2.61 -9.97 1.11
C LEU A 65 3.08 -10.80 2.31
N LEU A 66 4.21 -11.49 2.21
CA LEU A 66 4.90 -12.17 3.33
C LEU A 66 5.78 -11.22 4.16
N GLY A 67 5.91 -9.94 3.77
CA GLY A 67 6.66 -8.91 4.46
C GLY A 67 8.09 -8.73 3.98
N MET A 68 8.51 -9.45 2.94
CA MET A 68 9.86 -9.39 2.40
C MET A 68 10.14 -8.04 1.73
N LYS A 69 11.39 -7.60 1.80
CA LYS A 69 11.88 -6.40 1.10
C LYS A 69 12.30 -6.77 -0.34
N PRO A 70 12.38 -5.80 -1.26
CA PRO A 70 12.82 -6.03 -2.64
C PRO A 70 14.18 -6.70 -2.83
N ASP A 71 15.06 -6.61 -1.83
CA ASP A 71 16.41 -7.17 -1.79
C ASP A 71 16.50 -8.51 -1.02
N ASP A 72 15.37 -9.03 -0.54
CA ASP A 72 15.35 -10.29 0.21
C ASP A 72 15.70 -11.47 -0.71
N PRO A 73 16.72 -12.29 -0.39
CA PRO A 73 17.15 -13.40 -1.23
C PRO A 73 16.07 -14.49 -1.38
N ARG A 74 15.06 -14.52 -0.51
CA ARG A 74 13.96 -15.50 -0.52
C ARG A 74 12.86 -15.18 -1.52
N LEU A 75 12.91 -14.03 -2.19
CA LEU A 75 11.94 -13.59 -3.20
C LEU A 75 11.57 -14.67 -4.24
N PRO A 76 12.52 -15.41 -4.83
CA PRO A 76 12.21 -16.46 -5.81
C PRO A 76 11.41 -17.64 -5.24
N ASP A 77 11.52 -17.88 -3.93
CA ASP A 77 10.90 -19.01 -3.21
C ASP A 77 9.54 -18.65 -2.59
N SER A 78 9.04 -17.44 -2.87
CA SER A 78 7.88 -16.86 -2.18
C SER A 78 6.61 -17.70 -2.23
N PHE A 79 6.38 -18.47 -3.31
CA PHE A 79 5.21 -19.35 -3.39
C PHE A 79 5.29 -20.54 -2.43
N ALA A 80 6.48 -21.14 -2.27
CA ALA A 80 6.68 -22.21 -1.30
C ALA A 80 6.53 -21.66 0.13
N LEU A 81 7.16 -20.52 0.39
CA LEU A 81 7.08 -19.83 1.69
C LEU A 81 5.66 -19.36 2.02
N ALA A 82 4.87 -18.95 1.02
CA ALA A 82 3.46 -18.58 1.20
C ALA A 82 2.64 -19.78 1.66
N LYS A 83 2.85 -20.95 1.04
CA LYS A 83 2.21 -22.19 1.45
C LYS A 83 2.60 -22.61 2.87
N GLU A 84 3.88 -22.49 3.23
CA GLU A 84 4.36 -22.76 4.59
C GLU A 84 3.76 -21.80 5.62
N ALA A 85 3.58 -20.53 5.24
CA ALA A 85 2.94 -19.50 6.07
C ALA A 85 1.42 -19.59 6.12
N GLY A 86 0.79 -20.50 5.36
CA GLY A 86 -0.66 -20.67 5.29
C GLY A 86 -1.41 -19.60 4.49
N LEU A 87 -0.71 -18.86 3.62
CA LEU A 87 -1.32 -17.90 2.70
C LEU A 87 -1.85 -18.62 1.45
N ASP A 88 -3.17 -18.65 1.30
CA ASP A 88 -3.82 -19.07 0.05
C ASP A 88 -3.86 -17.89 -0.93
N PHE A 89 -3.54 -18.11 -2.21
CA PHE A 89 -3.57 -17.01 -3.18
C PHE A 89 -3.92 -17.44 -4.61
N SER A 90 -4.60 -16.53 -5.32
CA SER A 90 -4.90 -16.61 -6.75
C SER A 90 -4.22 -15.48 -7.49
N ILE A 91 -3.74 -15.75 -8.71
CA ILE A 91 -3.17 -14.73 -9.59
C ILE A 91 -3.84 -14.84 -10.95
N HIS A 92 -4.36 -13.74 -11.47
CA HIS A 92 -5.05 -13.70 -12.75
C HIS A 92 -4.89 -12.34 -13.43
N PRO A 93 -5.02 -12.27 -14.77
CA PRO A 93 -5.10 -10.99 -15.46
C PRO A 93 -6.40 -10.27 -15.09
N VAL A 94 -6.37 -8.94 -15.13
CA VAL A 94 -7.53 -8.06 -15.04
C VAL A 94 -7.48 -7.02 -16.13
N GLU A 95 -8.64 -6.49 -16.52
CA GLU A 95 -8.77 -5.39 -17.48
C GLU A 95 -9.17 -4.11 -16.73
N LEU A 96 -8.41 -3.04 -16.93
CA LEU A 96 -8.64 -1.74 -16.30
C LEU A 96 -8.75 -0.65 -17.36
N ARG A 97 -9.62 0.33 -17.11
CA ARG A 97 -9.74 1.52 -17.95
C ARG A 97 -8.70 2.54 -17.51
N SER A 98 -7.75 2.86 -18.39
CA SER A 98 -6.76 3.94 -18.20
C SER A 98 -5.89 3.81 -16.93
N ALA A 99 -5.44 2.60 -16.60
CA ALA A 99 -4.47 2.37 -15.53
C ALA A 99 -3.03 2.36 -16.05
N HIS A 100 -2.06 2.56 -15.17
CA HIS A 100 -0.65 2.39 -15.50
C HIS A 100 -0.39 0.91 -15.89
N PRO A 101 0.44 0.61 -16.91
CA PRO A 101 0.60 -0.76 -17.40
C PRO A 101 1.22 -1.73 -16.38
N ASN A 102 1.94 -1.23 -15.37
CA ASN A 102 2.45 -2.02 -14.24
C ASN A 102 1.52 -1.92 -13.02
N THR A 103 0.25 -2.31 -13.15
CA THR A 103 -0.73 -2.20 -12.05
C THR A 103 -1.08 -3.57 -11.48
N ALA A 104 -1.19 -3.64 -10.16
CA ALA A 104 -1.76 -4.76 -9.43
C ALA A 104 -3.01 -4.30 -8.66
N VAL A 105 -4.04 -5.14 -8.67
CA VAL A 105 -5.27 -5.02 -7.90
C VAL A 105 -5.26 -6.18 -6.89
N LEU A 106 -5.23 -5.87 -5.61
CA LEU A 106 -5.12 -6.84 -4.53
C LEU A 106 -6.39 -6.80 -3.69
N ALA A 107 -7.03 -7.95 -3.51
CA ALA A 107 -8.03 -8.15 -2.48
C ALA A 107 -7.45 -9.10 -1.42
N LEU A 108 -7.22 -8.58 -0.22
CA LEU A 108 -6.58 -9.30 0.88
C LEU A 108 -7.56 -9.54 2.01
N GLU A 109 -7.49 -10.75 2.57
CA GLU A 109 -8.16 -11.12 3.81
C GLU A 109 -7.10 -11.55 4.82
N GLY A 110 -7.09 -10.94 6.00
CA GLY A 110 -6.40 -11.43 7.17
C GLY A 110 -7.37 -12.07 8.17
N PRO A 111 -6.89 -12.49 9.36
CA PRO A 111 -7.75 -13.07 10.39
C PRO A 111 -8.91 -12.18 10.85
N SER A 112 -8.75 -10.86 10.83
CA SER A 112 -9.71 -9.89 11.36
C SER A 112 -10.02 -8.71 10.44
N ARG A 113 -9.15 -8.45 9.45
CA ARG A 113 -9.20 -7.28 8.57
C ARG A 113 -9.26 -7.71 7.11
N ARG A 114 -9.76 -6.79 6.28
CA ARG A 114 -9.76 -6.90 4.82
C ARG A 114 -9.23 -5.61 4.21
N LEU A 115 -8.65 -5.73 3.03
CA LEU A 115 -8.12 -4.62 2.27
C LEU A 115 -8.30 -4.86 0.77
N ASN A 116 -8.90 -3.90 0.07
CA ASN A 116 -8.79 -3.82 -1.38
C ASN A 116 -7.81 -2.69 -1.73
N LEU A 117 -6.78 -3.00 -2.53
CA LEU A 117 -5.73 -2.06 -2.90
C LEU A 117 -5.51 -2.10 -4.40
N THR A 118 -5.49 -0.93 -5.05
CA THR A 118 -4.91 -0.81 -6.40
C THR A 118 -3.65 0.01 -6.32
N ALA A 119 -2.55 -0.52 -6.87
CA ALA A 119 -1.28 0.17 -6.89
C ALA A 119 -0.49 -0.13 -8.17
N ALA A 120 0.30 0.84 -8.59
CA ALA A 120 1.13 0.75 -9.79
C ALA A 120 2.61 0.94 -9.47
N SER A 121 3.47 0.19 -10.15
CA SER A 121 4.91 0.46 -10.16
C SER A 121 5.25 1.48 -11.25
N VAL A 122 5.64 2.68 -10.84
CA VAL A 122 5.91 3.82 -11.73
C VAL A 122 7.35 3.92 -12.24
N GLY A 123 8.19 2.92 -11.94
CA GLY A 123 9.59 2.85 -12.38
C GLY A 123 10.59 3.13 -11.26
N GLY A 124 11.85 2.69 -11.44
CA GLY A 124 12.89 2.80 -10.40
C GLY A 124 12.54 2.05 -9.10
N GLY A 125 11.66 1.06 -9.16
CA GLY A 125 11.07 0.38 -8.01
C GLY A 125 10.23 1.26 -7.09
N ARG A 126 9.82 2.44 -7.53
CA ARG A 126 8.83 3.28 -6.84
C ARG A 126 7.42 2.80 -7.17
N ILE A 127 6.51 3.01 -6.24
CA ILE A 127 5.10 2.63 -6.39
C ILE A 127 4.20 3.84 -6.20
N ARG A 128 2.96 3.73 -6.65
CA ARG A 128 1.88 4.67 -6.35
C ARG A 128 0.63 3.87 -6.02
N VAL A 129 0.09 4.05 -4.83
CA VAL A 129 -1.23 3.53 -4.47
C VAL A 129 -2.28 4.48 -5.05
N THR A 130 -3.19 3.96 -5.87
CA THR A 130 -4.20 4.74 -6.60
C THR A 130 -5.62 4.53 -6.06
N SER A 131 -5.85 3.46 -5.29
CA SER A 131 -7.12 3.24 -4.61
C SER A 131 -6.96 2.35 -3.38
N ILE A 132 -7.74 2.64 -2.34
CA ILE A 132 -7.91 1.84 -1.12
C ILE A 132 -9.41 1.66 -0.86
N ASP A 133 -9.83 0.41 -0.64
CA ASP A 133 -11.21 0.00 -0.34
C ASP A 133 -12.25 0.62 -1.30
N GLY A 134 -11.87 0.73 -2.58
CA GLY A 134 -12.73 1.27 -3.64
C GLY A 134 -12.77 2.79 -3.74
N VAL A 135 -12.11 3.51 -2.83
CA VAL A 135 -11.97 4.97 -2.89
C VAL A 135 -10.62 5.33 -3.52
N ALA A 136 -10.58 6.41 -4.29
CA ALA A 136 -9.32 6.91 -4.85
C ALA A 136 -8.32 7.29 -3.75
N ALA A 137 -7.04 7.10 -4.03
CA ALA A 137 -5.92 7.47 -3.17
C ALA A 137 -4.72 7.86 -4.04
N ASP A 138 -3.71 8.53 -3.48
CA ASP A 138 -2.53 8.90 -4.26
C ASP A 138 -1.27 9.11 -3.39
N PHE A 139 -0.53 8.03 -3.08
CA PHE A 139 0.69 8.11 -2.25
C PHE A 139 1.73 7.04 -2.60
N GLY A 140 3.00 7.27 -2.22
CA GLY A 140 4.16 6.49 -2.66
C GLY A 140 4.55 5.29 -1.80
N GLY A 141 4.04 5.22 -0.56
CA GLY A 141 4.41 4.18 0.40
C GLY A 141 5.86 4.26 0.92
N ASP A 142 6.54 5.39 0.67
CA ASP A 142 7.92 5.69 1.07
C ASP A 142 8.03 6.75 2.18
N ALA A 143 6.88 7.25 2.66
CA ALA A 143 6.75 8.13 3.82
C ALA A 143 5.81 7.51 4.86
N ASN A 144 5.93 7.97 6.12
CA ASN A 144 4.92 7.63 7.13
C ASN A 144 3.59 8.19 6.66
N THR A 145 2.55 7.36 6.57
CA THR A 145 1.27 7.77 5.99
C THR A 145 0.13 7.40 6.93
N LEU A 146 -0.69 8.38 7.27
CA LEU A 146 -1.95 8.19 7.97
C LEU A 146 -3.08 8.16 6.94
N ILE A 147 -3.83 7.07 6.91
CA ILE A 147 -4.97 6.89 6.01
C ILE A 147 -6.23 6.78 6.86
N ILE A 148 -7.22 7.61 6.56
CA ILE A 148 -8.45 7.72 7.34
C ILE A 148 -9.62 7.60 6.39
N HIS A 149 -10.46 6.58 6.63
CA HIS A 149 -11.79 6.50 6.01
C HIS A 149 -12.76 7.21 6.94
N ASN A 150 -13.48 8.19 6.41
CA ASN A 150 -14.43 8.98 7.19
C ASN A 150 -15.69 9.32 6.40
N ASP A 151 -16.73 9.68 7.12
CA ASP A 151 -17.88 10.41 6.60
C ASP A 151 -17.46 11.84 6.24
N ASP A 152 -17.80 12.30 5.03
CA ASP A 152 -17.53 13.66 4.55
C ASP A 152 -18.44 14.67 5.27
N THR A 153 -18.10 14.93 6.54
CA THR A 153 -18.83 15.81 7.45
C THR A 153 -17.90 16.90 8.00
N PRO A 154 -18.43 18.10 8.32
CA PRO A 154 -17.62 19.18 8.85
C PRO A 154 -16.89 18.79 10.14
N GLY A 155 -15.61 19.18 10.25
CA GLY A 155 -14.80 19.02 11.46
C GLY A 155 -13.83 17.83 11.45
N CYS A 156 -14.08 16.78 10.66
CA CYS A 156 -13.23 15.58 10.67
C CYS A 156 -11.76 15.88 10.33
N ILE A 157 -11.50 16.71 9.31
CA ILE A 157 -10.15 17.15 8.94
C ILE A 157 -9.45 17.88 10.09
N ALA A 158 -10.18 18.75 10.79
CA ALA A 158 -9.63 19.55 11.89
C ALA A 158 -9.25 18.68 13.09
N GLU A 159 -10.07 17.69 13.44
CA GLU A 159 -9.78 16.74 14.52
C GLU A 159 -8.50 15.94 14.24
N VAL A 160 -8.33 15.46 13.01
CA VAL A 160 -7.13 14.72 12.59
C VAL A 160 -5.89 15.60 12.64
N ALA A 161 -5.96 16.80 12.07
CA ALA A 161 -4.86 17.75 12.08
C ALA A 161 -4.46 18.13 13.51
N LEU A 162 -5.44 18.35 14.40
CA LEU A 162 -5.19 18.66 15.80
C LEU A 162 -4.56 17.48 16.55
N ALA A 163 -4.98 16.24 16.28
CA ALA A 163 -4.43 15.06 16.91
C ALA A 163 -2.95 14.81 16.56
N LEU A 164 -2.55 15.14 15.32
CA LEU A 164 -1.16 15.15 14.85
C LEU A 164 -0.37 16.32 15.46
N ALA A 165 -0.93 17.53 15.45
CA ALA A 165 -0.28 18.73 15.98
C ALA A 165 0.02 18.62 17.49
N ARG A 166 -0.89 18.04 18.28
CA ARG A 166 -0.68 17.77 19.72
C ARG A 166 0.52 16.85 19.98
N ARG A 167 0.94 16.08 18.98
CA ARG A 167 2.10 15.18 19.03
C ARG A 167 3.31 15.73 18.30
N GLN A 168 3.23 16.96 17.80
CA GLN A 168 4.32 17.62 17.05
C GLN A 168 4.72 16.83 15.80
N ILE A 169 3.76 16.19 15.13
CA ILE A 169 3.98 15.49 13.85
C ILE A 169 3.60 16.45 12.72
N ASN A 170 4.51 16.76 11.80
CA ASN A 170 4.17 17.59 10.65
C ASN A 170 3.55 16.73 9.54
N VAL A 171 2.70 17.39 8.75
CA VAL A 171 2.10 16.83 7.54
C VAL A 171 2.81 17.44 6.34
N ALA A 172 3.56 16.62 5.61
CA ALA A 172 4.26 17.02 4.40
C ALA A 172 3.32 17.13 3.19
N SER A 173 2.32 16.25 3.13
CA SER A 173 1.26 16.30 2.12
C SER A 173 -0.06 15.82 2.72
N MET A 174 -1.17 16.42 2.29
CA MET A 174 -2.52 15.98 2.64
C MET A 174 -3.37 15.96 1.38
N GLN A 175 -4.05 14.85 1.15
CA GLN A 175 -5.00 14.68 0.06
C GLN A 175 -6.29 14.08 0.59
N VAL A 176 -7.43 14.53 0.04
CA VAL A 176 -8.75 14.05 0.43
C VAL A 176 -9.51 13.65 -0.83
N PHE A 177 -9.93 12.39 -0.86
CA PHE A 177 -10.69 11.82 -1.96
C PHE A 177 -12.08 11.50 -1.46
N ARG A 178 -13.10 12.06 -2.11
CA ARG A 178 -14.51 11.80 -1.77
C ARG A 178 -15.16 10.96 -2.87
N SER A 179 -15.99 9.99 -2.49
CA SER A 179 -16.81 9.24 -3.44
C SER A 179 -17.95 10.12 -3.99
N ALA A 180 -18.60 10.89 -3.11
CA ALA A 180 -19.59 11.91 -3.42
C ALA A 180 -19.66 12.94 -2.28
N PRO A 181 -20.16 14.17 -2.51
CA PRO A 181 -20.39 15.13 -1.43
C PRO A 181 -21.28 14.56 -0.32
N GLY A 182 -20.80 14.60 0.93
CA GLY A 182 -21.52 14.04 2.09
C GLY A 182 -21.52 12.51 2.16
N GLY A 183 -20.81 11.84 1.26
CA GLY A 183 -20.60 10.39 1.25
C GLY A 183 -19.36 9.98 2.01
N GLU A 184 -18.69 8.95 1.52
CA GLU A 184 -17.42 8.49 2.09
C GLU A 184 -16.24 9.30 1.54
N ALA A 185 -15.27 9.54 2.40
CA ALA A 185 -13.99 10.13 2.05
C ALA A 185 -12.82 9.29 2.57
N VAL A 186 -11.70 9.37 1.86
CA VAL A 186 -10.39 8.89 2.29
C VAL A 186 -9.45 10.08 2.38
N MET A 187 -8.95 10.34 3.58
CA MET A 187 -7.87 11.30 3.83
C MET A 187 -6.54 10.55 3.88
N VAL A 188 -5.57 11.01 3.11
CA VAL A 188 -4.20 10.49 3.08
C VAL A 188 -3.27 11.62 3.52
N LEU A 189 -2.56 11.42 4.62
CA LEU A 189 -1.62 12.38 5.17
C LEU A 189 -0.22 11.75 5.21
N GLU A 190 0.73 12.26 4.44
CA GLU A 190 2.13 11.85 4.54
C GLU A 190 2.82 12.72 5.60
N CYS A 191 3.34 12.06 6.63
CA CYS A 191 3.96 12.66 7.82
C CYS A 191 5.48 12.53 7.78
N ASP A 192 6.17 13.50 8.39
CA ASP A 192 7.63 13.49 8.49
C ASP A 192 8.18 12.55 9.58
N SER A 193 7.32 12.14 10.51
CA SER A 193 7.67 11.41 11.71
C SER A 193 6.82 10.15 11.88
N HIS A 194 7.32 9.20 12.66
CA HIS A 194 6.61 7.97 12.97
C HIS A 194 5.25 8.26 13.62
N ILE A 195 4.20 7.58 13.17
CA ILE A 195 2.84 7.71 13.66
C ILE A 195 2.62 6.70 14.81
N PRO A 196 2.45 7.14 16.07
CA PRO A 196 2.34 6.23 17.20
C PRO A 196 1.05 5.40 17.16
N ALA A 197 1.13 4.11 17.47
CA ALA A 197 -0.05 3.22 17.53
C ALA A 197 -1.22 3.75 18.39
N PRO A 198 -1.01 4.41 19.54
CA PRO A 198 -2.11 5.02 20.30
C PRO A 198 -2.92 6.07 19.54
N LEU A 199 -2.36 6.68 18.49
CA LEU A 199 -3.09 7.66 17.67
C LEU A 199 -4.18 6.99 16.83
N GLU A 200 -3.97 5.76 16.35
CA GLU A 200 -4.97 4.99 15.61
C GLU A 200 -6.24 4.85 16.47
N PHE A 201 -6.10 4.33 17.69
CA PHE A 201 -7.20 4.14 18.63
C PHE A 201 -7.91 5.44 19.01
N GLN A 202 -7.14 6.53 19.21
CA GLN A 202 -7.73 7.83 19.52
C GLN A 202 -8.60 8.34 18.36
N LEU A 203 -8.09 8.26 17.13
CA LEU A 203 -8.80 8.75 15.95
C LEU A 203 -10.02 7.90 15.62
N THR A 204 -9.97 6.58 15.85
CA THR A 204 -11.16 5.71 15.69
C THR A 204 -12.31 6.09 16.63
N ALA A 205 -12.04 6.79 17.74
CA ALA A 205 -13.09 7.27 18.65
C ALA A 205 -13.75 8.59 18.19
N VAL A 206 -13.23 9.25 17.16
CA VAL A 206 -13.79 10.50 16.63
C VAL A 206 -15.04 10.19 15.80
N PRO A 207 -16.18 10.85 16.07
CA PRO A 207 -17.40 10.66 15.27
C PRO A 207 -17.15 10.90 13.79
N GLY A 208 -17.64 9.99 12.95
CA GLY A 208 -17.48 10.04 11.50
C GLY A 208 -16.18 9.40 10.99
N ILE A 209 -15.20 9.08 11.85
CA ILE A 209 -14.06 8.25 11.44
C ILE A 209 -14.45 6.78 11.50
N ARG A 210 -14.37 6.11 10.34
CA ARG A 210 -14.77 4.71 10.16
C ARG A 210 -13.61 3.73 10.30
N LYS A 211 -12.44 4.10 9.75
CA LYS A 211 -11.23 3.27 9.75
C LYS A 211 -10.01 4.17 9.76
N VAL A 212 -9.02 3.81 10.56
CA VAL A 212 -7.71 4.47 10.61
C VAL A 212 -6.66 3.42 10.31
N THR A 213 -5.74 3.73 9.41
CA THR A 213 -4.63 2.85 9.04
C THR A 213 -3.34 3.67 9.05
N CYS A 214 -2.34 3.18 9.77
CA CYS A 214 -1.03 3.80 9.86
C CYS A 214 -0.03 2.97 9.06
N LEU A 215 0.57 3.56 8.04
CA LEU A 215 1.73 3.02 7.35
C LEU A 215 2.97 3.73 7.89
N ASN A 216 3.72 3.08 8.76
CA ASN A 216 5.05 3.56 9.13
C ASN A 216 6.09 2.86 8.26
N VAL A 217 6.93 3.64 7.59
CA VAL A 217 8.09 3.10 6.88
C VAL A 217 9.17 2.79 7.91
N ASP A 218 9.81 1.62 7.80
CA ASP A 218 10.95 1.32 8.67
C ASP A 218 12.05 2.36 8.43
N ASP A 219 12.70 2.81 9.52
CA ASP A 219 13.86 3.70 9.42
C ASP A 219 14.91 3.09 8.47
N LYS A 220 15.45 3.94 7.59
CA LYS A 220 16.48 3.58 6.62
C LYS A 220 17.80 3.23 7.29
#